data_AF-A0AAJ2E6F2-F1
#
_entry.id   AF-A0AAJ2E6F2-F1
#
_cell.length_a   1.000
_cell.length_b   1.000
_cell.length_c   1.000
_cell.angle_alpha   90.00
_cell.angle_beta   90.00
_cell.angle_gamma   90.00
#
_symmetry.space_group_name_H-M   'P 1'
#
loop_
_entity.id
_entity.type
_entity.pdbx_description
1 polymer ?
#
loop_
_entity_poly.entity_id
_entity_poly.type
_entity_poly.pdbx_seq_one_letter_code
_entity_poly.pdbx_strand_id
1 'polypeptide(L)'
;MKKTLMVAALSGVFATAAHAQSSVTLYGLIDAGITYTNNQQGHSNWKATSGSVNGSRWGLRGSEDLGGGLKAIFTLENGFNIMNGTNGQGGREFGRQAFVGLSSNQFGSITLGRQYDSVVDFLGPLALTGTQYGGTQFAHPFDNDNLDNTFRVNNSVKYTSANYAGFKMGAMYGFSNEAGGFADNRAYSVGASYNYGPLNVAAAYMQLNNVGSPTNNTAGAVTTDNTPFVASRQRIFGGGINYAFGPATVGFVFTQTMLDNATQLTNVGSQGAGNIALNGDSMRFTNYEVNGRYNLTPALSIAGAYTYTDSRIEGEKPKFHQFSLQTAYALSKRTDVYLQGEYQHMTDQDGLPVGAVINGVGMSSNGNQVSATVGMRHRF
;
A
#
# COMPACT_ATOMS: atom_id res chain seq x y z
N MET A 1 -74.25 36.66 24.55
CA MET A 1 -73.53 37.86 24.10
C MET A 1 -72.03 37.65 24.32
N LYS A 2 -71.23 37.86 23.27
CA LYS A 2 -69.77 38.19 23.25
C LYS A 2 -68.72 37.16 23.75
N LYS A 3 -67.94 36.64 22.78
CA LYS A 3 -66.45 36.55 22.65
C LYS A 3 -65.64 35.99 23.86
N THR A 4 -64.66 35.07 23.71
CA THR A 4 -63.33 35.30 23.07
C THR A 4 -62.52 33.97 22.99
N LEU A 5 -61.48 33.99 22.15
CA LEU A 5 -60.58 32.99 21.55
C LEU A 5 -59.63 32.12 22.43
N MET A 6 -59.24 30.97 21.82
CA MET A 6 -57.88 30.41 21.54
C MET A 6 -57.08 29.45 22.47
N VAL A 7 -56.66 28.36 21.80
CA VAL A 7 -55.40 27.56 21.79
C VAL A 7 -54.87 26.92 23.08
N ALA A 8 -54.81 25.58 23.10
CA ALA A 8 -53.58 24.76 23.12
C ALA A 8 -53.90 23.29 23.47
N ALA A 9 -53.13 22.37 22.87
CA ALA A 9 -52.58 21.15 23.46
C ALA A 9 -52.86 19.82 22.73
N LEU A 10 -51.72 19.21 22.33
CA LEU A 10 -51.41 17.77 22.38
C LEU A 10 -52.00 16.86 21.30
N SER A 11 -51.20 16.61 20.27
CA SER A 11 -51.15 15.30 19.61
C SER A 11 -49.72 14.97 19.24
N GLY A 12 -49.26 13.82 19.71
CA GLY A 12 -47.87 13.39 19.67
C GLY A 12 -47.32 13.25 18.26
N VAL A 13 -46.12 13.79 18.07
CA VAL A 13 -45.14 13.18 17.18
C VAL A 13 -43.98 12.82 18.10
N PHE A 14 -43.94 11.55 18.52
CA PHE A 14 -42.69 10.96 18.95
C PHE A 14 -41.74 11.10 17.77
N ALA A 15 -40.82 12.06 17.86
CA ALA A 15 -39.57 11.98 17.14
C ALA A 15 -38.94 10.66 17.58
N THR A 16 -39.10 9.61 16.78
CA THR A 16 -38.20 8.47 16.87
C THR A 16 -36.82 9.06 16.66
N ALA A 17 -36.05 9.16 17.73
CA ALA A 17 -34.61 9.30 17.64
C ALA A 17 -34.15 8.13 16.76
N ALA A 18 -33.97 8.39 15.47
CA ALA A 18 -33.17 7.54 14.63
C ALA A 18 -31.80 7.63 15.28
N HIS A 19 -31.47 6.65 16.13
CA HIS A 19 -30.12 6.45 16.61
C HIS A 19 -29.31 6.00 15.40
N ALA A 20 -28.95 6.97 14.56
CA ALA A 20 -27.81 6.92 13.67
C ALA A 20 -26.64 6.47 14.54
N GLN A 21 -26.28 5.19 14.49
CA GLN A 21 -25.26 4.65 15.38
C GLN A 21 -23.89 5.16 14.89
N SER A 22 -23.50 6.33 15.39
CA SER A 22 -22.15 6.83 15.27
C SER A 22 -21.21 5.91 16.03
N SER A 23 -20.13 5.50 15.38
CA SER A 23 -19.13 4.62 15.99
C SER A 23 -17.75 5.15 15.70
N VAL A 24 -16.89 5.10 16.72
CA VAL A 24 -15.44 5.26 16.58
C VAL A 24 -14.80 3.95 16.97
N THR A 25 -13.88 3.47 16.16
CA THR A 25 -13.13 2.24 16.40
C THR A 25 -11.65 2.54 16.45
N LEU A 26 -11.03 2.23 17.59
CA LEU A 26 -9.58 2.04 17.68
C LEU A 26 -9.25 0.67 17.07
N TYR A 27 -8.24 0.63 16.22
CA TYR A 27 -7.75 -0.60 15.64
C TYR A 27 -6.23 -0.57 15.46
N GLY A 28 -5.62 -1.73 15.28
CA GLY A 28 -4.21 -1.79 14.92
C GLY A 28 -3.71 -3.16 14.51
N LEU A 29 -2.45 -3.17 14.07
CA LEU A 29 -1.68 -4.36 13.78
C LEU A 29 -0.24 -4.11 14.23
N ILE A 30 0.31 -5.08 14.95
CA ILE A 30 1.71 -5.13 15.34
C ILE A 30 2.35 -6.31 14.64
N ASP A 31 3.50 -6.10 14.01
CA ASP A 31 4.34 -7.14 13.41
C ASP A 31 5.78 -6.94 13.86
N ALA A 32 6.29 -7.94 14.59
CA ALA A 32 7.65 -7.99 15.10
C ALA A 32 8.30 -9.29 14.69
N GLY A 33 9.56 -9.23 14.25
CA GLY A 33 10.30 -10.42 13.85
C GLY A 33 11.81 -10.31 14.03
N ILE A 34 12.49 -11.40 13.72
CA ILE A 34 13.94 -11.49 13.58
C ILE A 34 14.21 -11.93 12.16
N THR A 35 15.00 -11.13 11.44
CA THR A 35 15.37 -11.38 10.05
C THR A 35 16.85 -11.65 9.94
N TYR A 36 17.20 -12.75 9.27
CA TYR A 36 18.53 -13.01 8.75
C TYR A 36 18.61 -12.59 7.29
N THR A 37 19.73 -12.01 6.88
CA THR A 37 20.05 -11.75 5.48
C THR A 37 21.48 -12.20 5.21
N ASN A 38 21.71 -12.96 4.14
CA ASN A 38 23.05 -13.50 3.86
C ASN A 38 24.04 -12.46 3.32
N ASN A 39 23.54 -11.44 2.62
CA ASN A 39 24.33 -10.38 2.03
C ASN A 39 23.57 -9.05 2.09
N GLN A 40 24.05 -8.15 2.92
CA GLN A 40 23.68 -6.75 3.02
C GLN A 40 24.99 -5.97 2.97
N GLN A 41 25.25 -5.29 1.85
CA GLN A 41 26.54 -4.62 1.58
C GLN A 41 27.78 -5.52 1.79
N GLY A 42 27.72 -6.79 1.41
CA GLY A 42 28.84 -7.72 1.45
C GLY A 42 28.95 -8.55 2.72
N HIS A 43 28.04 -8.36 3.69
CA HIS A 43 28.06 -9.09 4.95
C HIS A 43 26.70 -9.70 5.28
N SER A 44 26.71 -10.80 6.03
CA SER A 44 25.48 -11.31 6.63
C SER A 44 25.00 -10.39 7.75
N ASN A 45 23.68 -10.33 7.97
CA ASN A 45 23.09 -9.52 9.01
C ASN A 45 21.98 -10.27 9.75
N TRP A 46 21.88 -10.03 11.06
CA TRP A 46 20.74 -10.43 11.90
C TRP A 46 20.11 -9.17 12.47
N LYS A 47 18.81 -8.98 12.25
CA LYS A 47 18.10 -7.76 12.66
C LYS A 47 16.76 -8.08 13.32
N ALA A 48 16.46 -7.40 14.41
CA ALA A 48 15.09 -7.27 14.91
C ALA A 48 14.29 -6.35 13.96
N THR A 49 13.24 -6.88 13.34
CA THR A 49 12.47 -6.20 12.29
C THR A 49 11.06 -5.85 12.73
N SER A 50 10.61 -4.70 12.24
CA SER A 50 9.24 -4.21 12.41
C SER A 50 8.54 -4.29 11.06
N GLY A 51 7.44 -5.05 10.96
CA GLY A 51 6.64 -5.10 9.74
C GLY A 51 7.29 -5.79 8.54
N SER A 52 7.96 -6.93 8.75
CA SER A 52 8.49 -7.75 7.63
C SER A 52 7.37 -8.29 6.73
N VAL A 53 6.17 -8.51 7.28
CA VAL A 53 4.96 -8.82 6.51
C VAL A 53 4.09 -7.59 6.42
N ASN A 54 3.72 -6.98 7.54
CA ASN A 54 2.79 -5.88 7.54
C ASN A 54 3.29 -4.75 8.43
N GLY A 55 3.42 -3.54 7.87
CA GLY A 55 3.76 -2.36 8.64
C GLY A 55 2.90 -2.20 9.90
N SER A 56 3.59 -2.15 11.05
CA SER A 56 2.99 -1.92 12.36
C SER A 56 2.28 -0.57 12.40
N ARG A 57 1.05 -0.56 12.93
CA ARG A 57 0.15 0.58 12.85
C ARG A 57 -0.91 0.57 13.95
N TRP A 58 -1.42 1.74 14.26
CA TRP A 58 -2.65 1.92 15.00
C TRP A 58 -3.45 3.07 14.40
N GLY A 59 -4.75 3.10 14.64
CA GLY A 59 -5.58 4.18 14.14
C GLY A 59 -6.96 4.25 14.74
N LEU A 60 -7.64 5.34 14.38
CA LEU A 60 -9.04 5.60 14.66
C LEU A 60 -9.79 5.67 13.33
N ARG A 61 -10.88 4.94 13.21
CA ARG A 61 -11.84 5.10 12.12
C ARG A 61 -13.20 5.39 12.69
N GLY A 62 -13.94 6.28 12.04
CA GLY A 62 -15.28 6.62 12.49
C GLY A 62 -16.27 6.68 11.35
N SER A 63 -17.53 6.49 11.72
CA SER A 63 -18.69 6.66 10.85
C SER A 63 -19.80 7.29 11.69
N GLU A 64 -20.40 8.34 11.16
CA GLU A 64 -21.61 8.97 11.65
C GLU A 64 -22.69 8.80 10.58
N ASP A 65 -23.85 8.28 10.97
CA ASP A 65 -24.98 8.14 10.05
C ASP A 65 -25.72 9.47 9.96
N LEU A 66 -25.82 10.00 8.75
CA LEU A 66 -26.45 11.29 8.45
C LEU A 66 -27.90 11.11 7.96
N GLY A 67 -28.40 9.87 7.93
CA GLY A 67 -29.71 9.51 7.42
C GLY A 67 -29.73 9.25 5.91
N GLY A 68 -30.79 8.60 5.43
CA GLY A 68 -31.00 8.34 4.00
C GLY A 68 -29.94 7.45 3.33
N GLY A 69 -29.13 6.73 4.11
CA GLY A 69 -28.01 5.92 3.60
C GLY A 69 -26.73 6.70 3.34
N LEU A 70 -26.66 7.98 3.77
CA LEU A 70 -25.47 8.84 3.74
C LEU A 70 -24.77 8.81 5.10
N LYS A 71 -23.44 8.85 5.09
CA LYS A 71 -22.59 8.82 6.28
C LYS A 71 -21.45 9.81 6.17
N ALA A 72 -21.10 10.49 7.26
CA ALA A 72 -19.78 11.10 7.42
C ALA A 72 -18.79 10.03 7.90
N ILE A 73 -17.58 10.02 7.34
CA ILE A 73 -16.54 9.05 7.68
C ILE A 73 -15.20 9.75 7.91
N PHE A 74 -14.35 9.18 8.75
CA PHE A 74 -12.95 9.60 8.88
C PHE A 74 -12.03 8.43 9.15
N THR A 75 -10.74 8.60 8.86
CA THR A 75 -9.67 7.70 9.32
C THR A 75 -8.41 8.50 9.61
N LEU A 76 -7.83 8.23 10.78
CA LEU A 76 -6.51 8.67 11.20
C LEU A 76 -5.68 7.42 11.53
N GLU A 77 -4.59 7.16 10.82
CA GLU A 77 -3.77 5.95 10.96
C GLU A 77 -2.28 6.32 11.04
N ASN A 78 -1.66 5.97 12.17
CA ASN A 78 -0.23 6.06 12.41
C ASN A 78 0.45 4.74 12.00
N GLY A 79 1.61 4.85 11.35
CA GLY A 79 2.54 3.73 11.24
C GLY A 79 3.73 3.99 12.14
N PHE A 80 4.20 2.95 12.82
CA PHE A 80 5.32 3.06 13.76
C PHE A 80 6.28 1.88 13.63
N ASN A 81 7.50 2.07 14.08
CA ASN A 81 8.47 1.01 14.23
C ASN A 81 8.41 0.46 15.67
N ILE A 82 8.06 -0.82 15.83
CA ILE A 82 7.92 -1.42 17.16
C ILE A 82 9.24 -1.54 17.93
N MET A 83 10.38 -1.55 17.23
CA MET A 83 11.69 -1.76 17.85
C MET A 83 12.22 -0.50 18.54
N ASN A 84 11.74 0.69 18.18
CA ASN A 84 12.25 1.96 18.73
C ASN A 84 11.17 3.04 18.92
N GLY A 85 9.91 2.77 18.59
CA GLY A 85 8.78 3.68 18.78
C GLY A 85 8.72 4.85 17.79
N THR A 86 9.57 4.91 16.76
CA THR A 86 9.58 6.05 15.83
C THR A 86 8.43 5.96 14.82
N ASN A 87 7.87 7.11 14.43
CA ASN A 87 6.89 7.21 13.33
C ASN A 87 7.51 6.71 12.01
N GLY A 88 6.78 5.86 11.29
CA GLY A 88 7.28 5.15 10.11
C GLY A 88 7.17 5.91 8.78
N GLN A 89 6.45 7.05 8.76
CA GLN A 89 6.18 7.82 7.54
C GLN A 89 6.71 9.25 7.67
N GLY A 90 8.03 9.40 7.68
CA GLY A 90 8.70 10.70 7.70
C GLY A 90 8.43 11.52 8.96
N GLY A 91 8.26 10.88 10.11
CA GLY A 91 7.98 11.56 11.38
C GLY A 91 6.52 11.94 11.63
N ARG A 92 5.61 11.67 10.68
CA ARG A 92 4.19 12.06 10.79
C ARG A 92 3.43 11.22 11.81
N GLU A 93 2.59 11.88 12.61
CA GLU A 93 1.65 11.22 13.53
C GLU A 93 0.63 10.38 12.75
N PHE A 94 -0.05 10.92 11.73
CA PHE A 94 -0.99 10.14 10.89
C PHE A 94 -0.46 9.96 9.48
N GLY A 95 0.74 9.37 9.40
CA GLY A 95 1.46 9.24 8.14
C GLY A 95 0.93 8.16 7.19
N ARG A 96 0.09 7.22 7.67
CA ARG A 96 -0.51 6.21 6.78
C ARG A 96 -1.78 6.72 6.12
N GLN A 97 -2.73 7.20 6.91
CA GLN A 97 -4.00 7.76 6.41
C GLN A 97 -4.45 8.89 7.33
N ALA A 98 -4.94 9.97 6.74
CA ALA A 98 -5.53 11.10 7.45
C ALA A 98 -6.57 11.76 6.53
N PHE A 99 -7.83 11.36 6.65
CA PHE A 99 -8.90 11.89 5.80
C PHE A 99 -10.26 11.95 6.50
N VAL A 100 -11.14 12.79 5.93
CA VAL A 100 -12.58 12.85 6.21
C VAL A 100 -13.33 12.71 4.89
N GLY A 101 -14.58 12.29 4.91
CA GLY A 101 -15.38 12.19 3.70
C GLY A 101 -16.85 11.89 3.94
N LEU A 102 -17.56 11.76 2.82
CA LEU A 102 -18.94 11.30 2.77
C LEU A 102 -18.99 9.94 2.09
N SER A 103 -19.86 9.06 2.58
CA SER A 103 -20.10 7.74 2.01
C SER A 103 -21.60 7.49 1.86
N SER A 104 -22.00 6.91 0.74
CA SER A 104 -23.36 6.51 0.41
C SER A 104 -23.38 5.06 -0.04
N ASN A 105 -24.40 4.32 0.42
CA ASN A 105 -24.62 2.94 -0.03
C ASN A 105 -24.93 2.84 -1.54
N GLN A 106 -25.40 3.92 -2.17
CA GLN A 106 -25.79 3.93 -3.59
C GLN A 106 -24.66 4.42 -4.51
N PHE A 107 -23.90 5.41 -4.06
CA PHE A 107 -22.92 6.10 -4.90
C PHE A 107 -21.47 5.79 -4.53
N GLY A 108 -21.20 5.25 -3.34
CA GLY A 108 -19.85 5.08 -2.82
C GLY A 108 -19.40 6.28 -2.00
N SER A 109 -18.10 6.57 -1.98
CA SER A 109 -17.51 7.58 -1.09
C SER A 109 -16.68 8.61 -1.82
N ILE A 110 -16.69 9.84 -1.31
CA ILE A 110 -15.71 10.89 -1.62
C ILE A 110 -14.95 11.23 -0.33
N THR A 111 -13.62 11.15 -0.36
CA THR A 111 -12.75 11.44 0.77
C THR A 111 -11.72 12.49 0.43
N LEU A 112 -11.37 13.32 1.42
CA LEU A 112 -10.41 14.41 1.34
C LEU A 112 -9.31 14.20 2.39
N GLY A 113 -8.06 14.16 1.96
CA GLY A 113 -6.90 14.01 2.85
C GLY A 113 -5.82 13.09 2.32
N ARG A 114 -4.89 12.66 3.19
CA ARG A 114 -3.80 11.73 2.85
C ARG A 114 -4.31 10.29 2.87
N GLN A 115 -4.12 9.56 1.78
CA GLN A 115 -4.65 8.20 1.62
C GLN A 115 -3.98 7.43 0.48
N TYR A 116 -4.29 6.14 0.37
CA TYR A 116 -3.81 5.25 -0.69
C TYR A 116 -4.42 5.55 -2.05
N ASP A 117 -3.60 5.39 -3.09
CA ASP A 117 -3.96 5.52 -4.49
C ASP A 117 -4.68 4.26 -5.04
N SER A 118 -5.11 4.33 -6.31
CA SER A 118 -5.90 3.27 -6.94
C SER A 118 -5.10 1.99 -7.25
N VAL A 119 -3.78 2.05 -7.41
CA VAL A 119 -2.94 0.86 -7.58
C VAL A 119 -2.97 0.04 -6.30
N VAL A 120 -2.79 0.69 -5.15
CA VAL A 120 -2.90 0.04 -3.83
C VAL A 120 -4.31 -0.50 -3.57
N ASP A 121 -5.35 0.29 -3.83
CA ASP A 121 -6.73 -0.08 -3.45
C ASP A 121 -7.32 -1.20 -4.32
N PHE A 122 -6.97 -1.26 -5.61
CA PHE A 122 -7.58 -2.18 -6.57
C PHE A 122 -6.65 -3.31 -6.99
N LEU A 123 -5.38 -3.02 -7.29
CA LEU A 123 -4.44 -4.01 -7.83
C LEU A 123 -3.63 -4.70 -6.72
N GLY A 124 -3.21 -3.95 -5.70
CA GLY A 124 -2.49 -4.45 -4.51
C GLY A 124 -3.07 -5.74 -3.91
N PRO A 125 -4.40 -5.87 -3.71
CA PRO A 125 -5.00 -7.07 -3.13
C PRO A 125 -4.84 -8.36 -3.96
N LEU A 126 -4.37 -8.25 -5.22
CA LEU A 126 -4.12 -9.39 -6.10
C LEU A 126 -2.67 -9.89 -6.03
N ALA A 127 -1.72 -9.04 -5.67
CA ALA A 127 -0.32 -9.40 -5.42
C ALA A 127 -0.12 -9.80 -3.96
N LEU A 128 0.80 -10.72 -3.67
CA LEU A 128 0.99 -11.17 -2.28
C LEU A 128 1.45 -10.05 -1.35
N THR A 129 2.32 -9.17 -1.83
CA THR A 129 2.82 -8.01 -1.04
C THR A 129 1.69 -7.12 -0.51
N GLY A 130 0.57 -6.98 -1.25
CA GLY A 130 -0.58 -6.19 -0.83
C GLY A 130 -1.51 -6.92 0.14
N THR A 131 -1.12 -8.08 0.66
CA THR A 131 -1.95 -8.91 1.54
C THR A 131 -1.28 -9.21 2.88
N GLN A 132 -1.95 -10.03 3.69
CA GLN A 132 -1.35 -10.58 4.91
C GLN A 132 -0.40 -11.75 4.63
N TYR A 133 -0.21 -12.14 3.38
CA TYR A 133 0.61 -13.28 2.98
C TYR A 133 1.82 -12.74 2.23
N GLY A 134 3.00 -12.76 2.85
CA GLY A 134 4.25 -12.26 2.25
C GLY A 134 4.58 -10.80 2.62
N GLY A 135 3.75 -9.84 2.19
CA GLY A 135 3.89 -8.46 2.64
C GLY A 135 5.20 -7.79 2.18
N THR A 136 5.81 -6.94 3.03
CA THR A 136 6.96 -6.09 2.68
C THR A 136 8.07 -6.83 1.92
N GLN A 137 8.54 -7.99 2.40
CA GLN A 137 9.65 -8.70 1.76
C GLN A 137 9.27 -9.39 0.44
N PHE A 138 7.97 -9.53 0.14
CA PHE A 138 7.46 -10.08 -1.12
C PHE A 138 7.27 -8.99 -2.19
N ALA A 139 7.41 -7.71 -1.82
CA ALA A 139 7.28 -6.61 -2.75
C ALA A 139 8.24 -6.76 -3.94
N HIS A 140 7.80 -6.31 -5.11
CA HIS A 140 8.64 -6.22 -6.29
C HIS A 140 9.85 -5.32 -6.02
N PRO A 141 10.99 -5.49 -6.73
CA PRO A 141 12.21 -4.72 -6.46
C PRO A 141 11.92 -3.22 -6.29
N PHE A 142 12.40 -2.63 -5.19
CA PHE A 142 12.19 -1.23 -4.81
C PHE A 142 10.74 -0.79 -4.53
N ASP A 143 9.80 -1.73 -4.41
CA ASP A 143 8.35 -1.48 -4.46
C ASP A 143 8.00 -0.59 -5.67
N ASN A 144 8.58 -0.93 -6.83
CA ASN A 144 8.60 -0.03 -7.98
C ASN A 144 7.19 0.34 -8.50
N ASP A 145 6.18 -0.45 -8.18
CA ASP A 145 4.79 -0.29 -8.58
C ASP A 145 3.85 0.09 -7.43
N ASN A 146 4.39 0.31 -6.21
CA ASN A 146 3.66 0.67 -4.99
C ASN A 146 2.62 -0.37 -4.54
N LEU A 147 2.71 -1.63 -4.96
CA LEU A 147 1.77 -2.66 -4.50
C LEU A 147 1.93 -2.95 -2.99
N ASP A 148 3.11 -2.70 -2.42
CA ASP A 148 3.37 -2.79 -0.98
C ASP A 148 2.99 -1.52 -0.20
N ASN A 149 2.37 -0.54 -0.86
CA ASN A 149 1.91 0.70 -0.26
C ASN A 149 3.00 1.51 0.47
N THR A 150 4.23 1.52 -0.05
CA THR A 150 5.34 2.27 0.53
C THR A 150 5.00 3.76 0.62
N PHE A 151 4.43 4.36 -0.43
CA PHE A 151 4.03 5.77 -0.42
C PHE A 151 2.50 5.97 -0.41
N ARG A 152 2.07 7.17 0.00
CA ARG A 152 0.68 7.64 -0.05
C ARG A 152 0.61 9.06 -0.60
N VAL A 153 -0.56 9.44 -1.11
CA VAL A 153 -0.79 10.73 -1.77
C VAL A 153 -1.36 11.74 -0.77
N ASN A 154 -0.68 12.88 -0.61
CA ASN A 154 -1.16 14.05 0.14
C ASN A 154 -2.18 14.86 -0.66
N ASN A 155 -2.85 15.78 0.04
CA ASN A 155 -3.72 16.78 -0.59
C ASN A 155 -4.70 16.13 -1.57
N SER A 156 -5.27 14.97 -1.22
CA SER A 156 -5.99 14.18 -2.19
C SER A 156 -7.50 14.30 -2.04
N VAL A 157 -8.20 14.27 -3.16
CA VAL A 157 -9.62 13.94 -3.24
C VAL A 157 -9.72 12.59 -3.94
N LYS A 158 -10.39 11.64 -3.31
CA LYS A 158 -10.63 10.30 -3.88
C LYS A 158 -12.12 10.02 -3.95
N TYR A 159 -12.55 9.49 -5.08
CA TYR A 159 -13.84 8.83 -5.23
C TYR A 159 -13.64 7.31 -5.30
N THR A 160 -14.52 6.56 -4.65
CA THR A 160 -14.61 5.11 -4.76
C THR A 160 -16.07 4.72 -4.85
N SER A 161 -16.46 3.98 -5.88
CA SER A 161 -17.86 3.64 -6.12
C SER A 161 -18.44 2.69 -5.08
N ALA A 162 -19.77 2.64 -5.00
CA ALA A 162 -20.45 1.51 -4.40
C ALA A 162 -20.12 0.22 -5.17
N ASN A 163 -20.45 -0.93 -4.58
CA ASN A 163 -20.32 -2.22 -5.26
C ASN A 163 -21.52 -2.45 -6.18
N TYR A 164 -21.31 -2.40 -7.49
CA TYR A 164 -22.34 -2.66 -8.50
C TYR A 164 -22.22 -4.10 -9.00
N ALA A 165 -22.85 -5.03 -8.29
CA ALA A 165 -22.87 -6.45 -8.63
C ALA A 165 -21.46 -7.06 -8.88
N GLY A 166 -20.50 -6.68 -8.03
CA GLY A 166 -19.10 -7.12 -8.12
C GLY A 166 -18.16 -6.07 -8.69
N PHE A 167 -18.69 -5.11 -9.46
CA PHE A 167 -17.89 -4.03 -10.05
C PHE A 167 -17.67 -2.89 -9.06
N LYS A 168 -16.42 -2.45 -8.95
CA LYS A 168 -16.02 -1.22 -8.25
C LYS A 168 -15.04 -0.44 -9.11
N MET A 169 -15.09 0.88 -9.02
CA MET A 169 -14.10 1.77 -9.61
C MET A 169 -13.74 2.90 -8.66
N GLY A 170 -12.58 3.51 -8.89
CA GLY A 170 -12.11 4.64 -8.12
C GLY A 170 -11.23 5.55 -8.94
N ALA A 171 -11.15 6.80 -8.50
CA ALA A 171 -10.26 7.81 -9.05
C ALA A 171 -9.77 8.71 -7.92
N MET A 172 -8.53 9.18 -8.04
CA MET A 172 -7.92 10.09 -7.09
C MET A 172 -7.20 11.20 -7.84
N TYR A 173 -7.24 12.41 -7.29
CA TYR A 173 -6.35 13.51 -7.64
C TYR A 173 -5.68 14.06 -6.36
N GLY A 174 -4.35 14.20 -6.38
CA GLY A 174 -3.55 14.86 -5.36
C GLY A 174 -3.04 16.20 -5.87
N PHE A 175 -3.35 17.28 -5.16
CA PHE A 175 -3.01 18.64 -5.56
C PHE A 175 -1.52 18.98 -5.33
N SER A 176 -0.99 19.84 -6.20
CA SER A 176 0.34 20.44 -6.04
C SER A 176 0.44 21.36 -4.84
N ASN A 177 -0.65 22.03 -4.46
CA ASN A 177 -0.65 23.13 -3.48
C ASN A 177 0.32 24.29 -3.80
N GLU A 178 0.84 24.39 -5.01
CA GLU A 178 1.73 25.47 -5.43
C GLU A 178 1.00 26.50 -6.28
N ALA A 179 1.09 27.78 -5.89
CA ALA A 179 0.52 28.88 -6.66
C ALA A 179 1.25 29.01 -8.00
N GLY A 180 0.50 28.91 -9.11
CA GLY A 180 1.08 28.91 -10.47
C GLY A 180 1.66 27.56 -10.91
N GLY A 181 1.88 26.62 -9.99
CA GLY A 181 2.45 25.29 -10.23
C GLY A 181 1.41 24.16 -10.22
N PHE A 182 0.30 24.29 -10.98
CA PHE A 182 -0.81 23.32 -10.91
C PHE A 182 -0.39 21.85 -11.18
N ALA A 183 0.58 21.65 -12.07
CA ALA A 183 1.07 20.33 -12.46
C ALA A 183 2.36 19.92 -11.74
N ASP A 184 2.91 20.77 -10.89
CA ASP A 184 4.14 20.49 -10.16
C ASP A 184 3.85 19.63 -8.93
N ASN A 185 4.48 18.46 -8.79
CA ASN A 185 4.23 17.53 -7.70
C ASN A 185 2.72 17.23 -7.49
N ARG A 186 1.99 17.03 -8.59
CA ARG A 186 0.64 16.47 -8.55
C ARG A 186 0.67 14.95 -8.72
N ALA A 187 -0.39 14.29 -8.27
CA ALA A 187 -0.60 12.87 -8.48
C ALA A 187 -2.03 12.61 -8.97
N TYR A 188 -2.23 11.57 -9.77
CA TYR A 188 -3.57 11.07 -10.06
C TYR A 188 -3.54 9.57 -10.33
N SER A 189 -4.64 8.89 -9.97
CA SER A 189 -4.79 7.47 -10.22
C SER A 189 -6.24 7.12 -10.54
N VAL A 190 -6.42 6.04 -11.26
CA VAL A 190 -7.72 5.42 -11.54
C VAL A 190 -7.58 3.92 -11.42
N GLY A 191 -8.64 3.24 -11.00
CA GLY A 191 -8.64 1.78 -10.91
C GLY A 191 -10.04 1.22 -10.93
N ALA A 192 -10.14 -0.05 -11.27
CA ALA A 192 -11.37 -0.80 -11.21
C ALA A 192 -11.11 -2.26 -10.84
N SER A 193 -12.10 -2.88 -10.21
CA SER A 193 -12.10 -4.32 -9.96
C SER A 193 -13.48 -4.91 -10.23
N TYR A 194 -13.49 -6.19 -10.57
CA TYR A 194 -14.69 -6.98 -10.74
C TYR A 194 -14.55 -8.30 -10.00
N ASN A 195 -15.48 -8.55 -9.07
CA ASN A 195 -15.54 -9.75 -8.26
C ASN A 195 -16.79 -10.55 -8.64
N TYR A 196 -16.61 -11.76 -9.17
CA TYR A 196 -17.71 -12.65 -9.54
C TYR A 196 -17.44 -14.07 -9.04
N GLY A 197 -18.10 -14.43 -7.93
CA GLY A 197 -17.86 -15.70 -7.25
C GLY A 197 -16.39 -15.86 -6.85
N PRO A 198 -15.68 -16.90 -7.32
CA PRO A 198 -14.26 -17.12 -7.01
C PRO A 198 -13.30 -16.24 -7.82
N LEU A 199 -13.77 -15.55 -8.86
CA LEU A 199 -12.95 -14.72 -9.74
C LEU A 199 -12.85 -13.30 -9.18
N ASN A 200 -11.62 -12.77 -9.11
CA ASN A 200 -11.35 -11.36 -8.86
C ASN A 200 -10.37 -10.87 -9.93
N VAL A 201 -10.75 -9.82 -10.65
CA VAL A 201 -9.88 -9.13 -11.60
C VAL A 201 -9.80 -7.65 -11.24
N ALA A 202 -8.64 -7.04 -11.45
CA ALA A 202 -8.47 -5.61 -11.25
C ALA A 202 -7.46 -5.04 -12.23
N ALA A 203 -7.58 -3.74 -12.50
CA ALA A 203 -6.60 -2.96 -13.23
C ALA A 203 -6.52 -1.56 -12.64
N ALA A 204 -5.34 -0.96 -12.68
CA ALA A 204 -5.11 0.37 -12.16
C ALA A 204 -4.04 1.11 -12.95
N TYR A 205 -4.11 2.43 -12.88
CA TYR A 205 -3.13 3.36 -13.41
C TYR A 205 -2.86 4.45 -12.39
N MET A 206 -1.61 4.90 -12.31
CA MET A 206 -1.19 6.05 -11.53
C MET A 206 -0.12 6.85 -12.26
N GLN A 207 -0.17 8.17 -12.13
CA GLN A 207 0.92 9.05 -12.51
C GLN A 207 1.26 10.03 -11.39
N LEU A 208 2.56 10.22 -11.21
CA LEU A 208 3.17 11.20 -10.33
C LEU A 208 4.02 12.15 -11.17
N ASN A 209 3.91 13.44 -10.94
CA ASN A 209 4.77 14.45 -11.54
C ASN A 209 5.84 14.87 -10.52
N ASN A 210 7.09 15.08 -10.95
CA ASN A 210 8.21 15.52 -10.11
C ASN A 210 8.33 14.76 -8.78
N VAL A 211 8.20 13.43 -8.86
CA VAL A 211 8.16 12.51 -7.71
C VAL A 211 9.47 12.57 -6.91
N GLY A 212 9.36 12.55 -5.57
CA GLY A 212 10.48 12.36 -4.65
C GLY A 212 11.52 13.48 -4.56
N SER A 213 11.39 14.56 -5.35
CA SER A 213 12.40 15.62 -5.42
C SER A 213 12.50 16.43 -4.11
N PRO A 214 13.68 16.54 -3.48
CA PRO A 214 13.86 17.27 -2.22
C PRO A 214 13.98 18.79 -2.40
N THR A 215 14.28 19.24 -3.62
CA THR A 215 14.42 20.66 -3.96
C THR A 215 13.20 21.22 -4.67
N ASN A 216 12.26 20.36 -5.05
CA ASN A 216 11.03 20.76 -5.72
C ASN A 216 9.85 20.78 -4.74
N ASN A 217 8.74 21.39 -5.14
CA ASN A 217 7.52 21.62 -4.34
C ASN A 217 7.22 20.54 -3.27
N THR A 218 7.74 20.73 -2.05
CA THR A 218 7.65 19.75 -0.95
C THR A 218 6.28 19.74 -0.26
N ALA A 219 5.42 20.72 -0.59
CA ALA A 219 4.05 20.82 -0.11
C ALA A 219 3.04 20.08 -1.00
N GLY A 220 3.50 19.50 -2.11
CA GLY A 220 2.67 18.79 -3.09
C GLY A 220 2.17 17.41 -2.66
N ALA A 221 1.66 16.69 -3.64
CA ALA A 221 0.97 15.42 -3.47
C ALA A 221 1.91 14.28 -3.06
N VAL A 222 3.16 14.27 -3.55
CA VAL A 222 4.14 13.23 -3.28
C VAL A 222 5.19 13.76 -2.30
N THR A 223 5.46 12.96 -1.27
CA THR A 223 6.48 13.24 -0.26
C THR A 223 7.85 12.73 -0.71
N THR A 224 8.92 13.16 -0.02
CA THR A 224 10.29 12.68 -0.27
C THR A 224 10.63 11.47 0.60
N ASP A 225 9.94 11.32 1.74
CA ASP A 225 10.01 10.12 2.56
C ASP A 225 9.13 9.01 2.00
N ASN A 226 9.64 7.78 2.08
CA ASN A 226 8.97 6.57 1.57
C ASN A 226 8.62 6.63 0.08
N THR A 227 9.41 7.33 -0.74
CA THR A 227 9.21 7.40 -2.19
C THR A 227 10.45 6.86 -2.89
N PRO A 228 10.43 5.65 -3.48
CA PRO A 228 11.64 4.93 -3.89
C PRO A 228 12.44 5.61 -5.01
N PHE A 229 11.85 6.58 -5.72
CA PHE A 229 12.48 7.24 -6.86
C PHE A 229 12.38 8.75 -6.79
N VAL A 230 13.40 9.41 -7.33
CA VAL A 230 13.35 10.82 -7.74
C VAL A 230 13.33 10.88 -9.26
N ALA A 231 12.26 11.42 -9.83
CA ALA A 231 12.09 11.52 -11.28
C ALA A 231 11.15 12.67 -11.67
N SER A 232 11.26 13.17 -12.90
CA SER A 232 10.35 14.19 -13.42
C SER A 232 8.92 13.68 -13.64
N ARG A 233 8.77 12.38 -13.90
CA ARG A 233 7.47 11.71 -14.00
C ARG A 233 7.61 10.23 -13.71
N GLN A 234 6.72 9.67 -12.90
CA GLN A 234 6.55 8.24 -12.70
C GLN A 234 5.14 7.83 -13.14
N ARG A 235 5.04 6.76 -13.92
CA ARG A 235 3.77 6.17 -14.37
C ARG A 235 3.77 4.71 -14.03
N ILE A 236 2.68 4.24 -13.44
CA ILE A 236 2.46 2.85 -13.06
C ILE A 236 1.15 2.42 -13.70
N PHE A 237 1.14 1.27 -14.36
CA PHE A 237 -0.10 0.64 -14.79
C PHE A 237 0.02 -0.87 -14.64
N GLY A 238 -1.12 -1.52 -14.48
CA GLY A 238 -1.12 -2.97 -14.34
C GLY A 238 -2.51 -3.57 -14.30
N GLY A 239 -2.53 -4.89 -14.31
CA GLY A 239 -3.72 -5.69 -14.19
C GLY A 239 -3.39 -7.02 -13.54
N GLY A 240 -4.39 -7.59 -12.87
CA GLY A 240 -4.24 -8.86 -12.18
C GLY A 240 -5.52 -9.66 -12.18
N ILE A 241 -5.36 -10.95 -11.89
CA ILE A 241 -6.45 -11.91 -11.76
C ILE A 241 -6.11 -12.87 -10.63
N ASN A 242 -7.09 -13.12 -9.75
CA ASN A 242 -7.08 -14.20 -8.78
C ASN A 242 -8.28 -15.11 -8.99
N TYR A 243 -8.09 -16.40 -8.74
CA TYR A 243 -9.17 -17.38 -8.70
C TYR A 243 -9.07 -18.26 -7.45
N ALA A 244 -10.18 -18.40 -6.74
CA ALA A 244 -10.29 -19.26 -5.57
C ALA A 244 -10.79 -20.67 -5.94
N PHE A 245 -10.00 -21.69 -5.59
CA PHE A 245 -10.35 -23.11 -5.69
C PHE A 245 -10.49 -23.69 -4.27
N GLY A 246 -11.67 -23.51 -3.66
CA GLY A 246 -11.90 -23.92 -2.27
C GLY A 246 -10.92 -23.21 -1.31
N PRO A 247 -10.07 -23.93 -0.56
CA PRO A 247 -9.09 -23.32 0.34
C PRO A 247 -7.86 -22.73 -0.37
N ALA A 248 -7.73 -22.93 -1.68
CA ALA A 248 -6.64 -22.37 -2.49
C ALA A 248 -7.07 -21.06 -3.15
N THR A 249 -6.15 -20.12 -3.30
CA THR A 249 -6.26 -19.01 -4.25
C THR A 249 -4.96 -18.96 -5.05
N VAL A 250 -5.08 -18.84 -6.37
CA VAL A 250 -3.93 -18.60 -7.26
C VAL A 250 -4.12 -17.29 -8.00
N GLY A 251 -3.02 -16.63 -8.31
CA GLY A 251 -3.01 -15.29 -8.83
C GLY A 251 -1.94 -15.06 -9.89
N PHE A 252 -2.22 -14.10 -10.75
CA PHE A 252 -1.25 -13.50 -11.65
C PHE A 252 -1.41 -11.98 -11.63
N VAL A 253 -0.29 -11.27 -11.51
CA VAL A 253 -0.25 -9.81 -11.56
C VAL A 253 0.82 -9.35 -12.54
N PHE A 254 0.45 -8.42 -13.41
CA PHE A 254 1.34 -7.70 -14.29
C PHE A 254 1.33 -6.21 -13.91
N THR A 255 2.50 -5.62 -13.77
CA THR A 255 2.67 -4.17 -13.63
C THR A 255 3.82 -3.68 -14.48
N GLN A 256 3.72 -2.43 -14.92
CA GLN A 256 4.82 -1.71 -15.54
C GLN A 256 4.94 -0.31 -14.94
N THR A 257 6.14 -0.01 -14.43
CA THR A 257 6.54 1.31 -13.97
C THR A 257 7.48 1.94 -15.00
N MET A 258 7.23 3.20 -15.33
CA MET A 258 8.05 4.01 -16.23
C MET A 258 8.43 5.31 -15.52
N LEU A 259 9.72 5.62 -15.48
CA LEU A 259 10.24 6.85 -14.91
C LEU A 259 10.96 7.66 -15.98
N ASP A 260 10.65 8.95 -16.06
CA ASP A 260 11.29 9.89 -16.97
C ASP A 260 12.25 10.78 -16.18
N ASN A 261 13.49 10.92 -16.66
CA ASN A 261 14.54 11.70 -16.01
C ASN A 261 14.73 11.29 -14.54
N ALA A 262 15.04 10.02 -14.31
CA ALA A 262 15.25 9.48 -12.97
C ALA A 262 16.67 9.83 -12.48
N THR A 263 16.76 10.56 -11.38
CA THR A 263 18.02 11.11 -10.86
C THR A 263 18.46 10.47 -9.56
N GLN A 264 17.59 9.70 -8.90
CA GLN A 264 17.94 9.02 -7.67
C GLN A 264 17.06 7.79 -7.40
N LEU A 265 17.66 6.71 -6.91
CA LEU A 265 16.97 5.72 -6.10
C LEU A 265 17.11 6.12 -4.63
N THR A 266 16.00 6.26 -3.91
CA THR A 266 16.01 6.62 -2.49
C THR A 266 15.62 5.43 -1.64
N ASN A 267 15.95 5.48 -0.34
CA ASN A 267 15.55 4.47 0.64
C ASN A 267 15.98 3.02 0.34
N VAL A 268 16.75 2.79 -0.74
CA VAL A 268 17.54 1.56 -0.99
C VAL A 268 18.45 1.28 0.22
N GLY A 269 18.85 2.36 0.88
CA GLY A 269 19.67 2.43 2.07
C GLY A 269 18.99 2.59 3.41
N SER A 270 17.67 2.38 3.56
CA SER A 270 17.02 2.30 4.90
C SER A 270 17.55 1.13 5.76
N GLN A 271 18.57 0.44 5.24
CA GLN A 271 19.34 -0.68 5.76
C GLN A 271 20.84 -0.59 5.32
N GLY A 272 21.36 0.63 5.05
CA GLY A 272 22.79 1.00 5.06
C GLY A 272 23.46 1.49 3.75
N ALA A 273 22.84 1.38 2.58
CA ALA A 273 23.45 1.80 1.30
C ALA A 273 23.24 3.29 0.90
N GLY A 274 22.53 4.08 1.72
CA GLY A 274 22.12 5.45 1.39
C GLY A 274 21.19 5.58 0.17
N ASN A 275 21.08 6.79 -0.37
CA ASN A 275 20.46 7.04 -1.67
C ASN A 275 21.50 6.86 -2.78
N ILE A 276 21.07 6.36 -3.94
CA ILE A 276 21.93 6.10 -5.10
C ILE A 276 21.61 7.14 -6.17
N ALA A 277 22.61 7.95 -6.55
CA ALA A 277 22.47 8.91 -7.64
C ALA A 277 22.41 8.19 -9.01
N LEU A 278 21.62 8.75 -9.91
CA LEU A 278 21.39 8.27 -11.28
C LEU A 278 21.67 9.39 -12.28
N ASN A 279 21.92 9.06 -13.54
CA ASN A 279 22.35 10.00 -14.57
C ASN A 279 21.20 10.83 -15.19
N GLY A 280 19.95 10.64 -14.75
CA GLY A 280 18.80 11.33 -15.34
C GLY A 280 18.23 10.63 -16.58
N ASP A 281 18.50 9.34 -16.75
CA ASP A 281 17.93 8.55 -17.84
C ASP A 281 16.49 8.09 -17.55
N SER A 282 15.81 7.59 -18.58
CA SER A 282 14.52 6.93 -18.39
C SER A 282 14.70 5.51 -17.86
N MET A 283 13.94 5.15 -16.82
CA MET A 283 13.94 3.82 -16.23
C MET A 283 12.61 3.11 -16.48
N ARG A 284 12.65 1.78 -16.49
CA ARG A 284 11.45 0.95 -16.61
C ARG A 284 11.57 -0.29 -15.74
N PHE A 285 10.48 -0.71 -15.13
CA PHE A 285 10.33 -2.01 -14.48
C PHE A 285 9.06 -2.66 -15.00
N THR A 286 9.13 -3.92 -15.40
CA THR A 286 7.98 -4.71 -15.84
C THR A 286 7.93 -5.96 -15.00
N ASN A 287 6.98 -6.06 -14.09
CA ASN A 287 6.87 -7.15 -13.14
C ASN A 287 5.81 -8.15 -13.58
N TYR A 288 6.14 -9.43 -13.43
CA TYR A 288 5.27 -10.57 -13.65
C TYR A 288 5.29 -11.41 -12.38
N GLU A 289 4.19 -11.38 -11.62
CA GLU A 289 4.03 -12.18 -10.41
C GLU A 289 3.07 -13.34 -10.68
N VAL A 290 3.50 -14.57 -10.40
CA VAL A 290 2.59 -15.71 -10.22
C VAL A 290 2.59 -16.02 -8.73
N ASN A 291 1.40 -16.08 -8.14
CA ASN A 291 1.27 -16.31 -6.71
C ASN A 291 0.20 -17.32 -6.35
N GLY A 292 0.30 -17.83 -5.12
CA GLY A 292 -0.70 -18.70 -4.55
C GLY A 292 -0.70 -18.69 -3.03
N ARG A 293 -1.85 -19.02 -2.46
CA ARG A 293 -2.05 -19.23 -1.03
C ARG A 293 -3.01 -20.39 -0.79
N TYR A 294 -2.75 -21.14 0.27
CA TYR A 294 -3.51 -22.34 0.61
C TYR A 294 -3.63 -22.49 2.13
N ASN A 295 -4.84 -22.72 2.62
CA ASN A 295 -5.07 -23.07 4.02
C ASN A 295 -4.96 -24.60 4.19
N LEU A 296 -3.83 -25.05 4.74
CA LEU A 296 -3.61 -26.47 5.08
C LEU A 296 -4.59 -26.94 6.16
N THR A 297 -4.85 -26.07 7.13
CA THR A 297 -5.90 -26.21 8.15
C THR A 297 -6.53 -24.84 8.41
N PRO A 298 -7.59 -24.72 9.22
CA PRO A 298 -8.10 -23.41 9.63
C PRO A 298 -7.08 -22.53 10.37
N ALA A 299 -6.03 -23.14 10.94
CA ALA A 299 -4.99 -22.42 11.67
C ALA A 299 -3.67 -22.29 10.90
N LEU A 300 -3.37 -23.19 9.95
CA LEU A 300 -2.10 -23.20 9.23
C LEU A 300 -2.28 -22.84 7.75
N SER A 301 -1.55 -21.83 7.30
CA SER A 301 -1.54 -21.36 5.91
C SER A 301 -0.14 -21.40 5.31
N ILE A 302 -0.07 -21.61 4.00
CA ILE A 302 1.12 -21.47 3.18
C ILE A 302 0.82 -20.51 2.02
N ALA A 303 1.75 -19.64 1.70
CA ALA A 303 1.65 -18.73 0.56
C ALA A 303 3.00 -18.53 -0.08
N GLY A 304 3.04 -18.34 -1.39
CA GLY A 304 4.28 -18.12 -2.11
C GLY A 304 4.05 -17.42 -3.44
N ALA A 305 5.09 -16.74 -3.89
CA ALA A 305 5.12 -16.07 -5.18
C ALA A 305 6.46 -16.31 -5.87
N TYR A 306 6.40 -16.29 -7.20
CA TYR A 306 7.55 -16.04 -8.04
C TYR A 306 7.32 -14.75 -8.81
N THR A 307 8.25 -13.81 -8.68
CA THR A 307 8.26 -12.55 -9.43
C THR A 307 9.44 -12.53 -10.39
N TYR A 308 9.15 -12.25 -11.66
CA TYR A 308 10.15 -11.88 -12.65
C TYR A 308 10.00 -10.39 -13.00
N THR A 309 11.08 -9.63 -12.88
CA THR A 309 11.10 -8.20 -13.26
C THR A 309 12.09 -7.97 -14.39
N ASP A 310 11.58 -7.59 -15.56
CA ASP A 310 12.37 -7.07 -16.69
C ASP A 310 12.52 -5.55 -16.52
N SER A 311 13.76 -5.07 -16.38
CA SER A 311 14.00 -3.66 -16.07
C SER A 311 15.01 -2.99 -16.99
N ARG A 312 15.01 -1.66 -16.97
CA ARG A 312 16.00 -0.80 -17.60
C ARG A 312 16.45 0.26 -16.59
N ILE A 313 17.73 0.27 -16.27
CA ILE A 313 18.36 1.15 -15.27
C ILE A 313 19.67 1.64 -15.88
N GLU A 314 19.91 2.96 -15.95
CA GLU A 314 21.20 3.50 -16.45
C GLU A 314 21.64 2.94 -17.81
N GLY A 315 20.69 2.74 -18.73
CA GLY A 315 20.95 2.15 -20.04
C GLY A 315 21.04 0.61 -20.06
N GLU A 316 21.37 -0.01 -18.94
CA GLU A 316 21.45 -1.46 -18.77
C GLU A 316 20.09 -2.13 -18.58
N LYS A 317 20.04 -3.46 -18.71
CA LYS A 317 18.80 -4.26 -18.70
C LYS A 317 18.80 -5.38 -17.66
N PRO A 318 18.99 -5.07 -16.37
CA PRO A 318 19.04 -6.11 -15.36
C PRO A 318 17.67 -6.76 -15.19
N LYS A 319 17.68 -8.05 -14.87
CA LYS A 319 16.47 -8.81 -14.55
C LYS A 319 16.53 -9.32 -13.13
N PHE A 320 15.41 -9.22 -12.43
CA PHE A 320 15.27 -9.74 -11.08
C PHE A 320 14.37 -10.97 -11.08
N HIS A 321 14.82 -12.01 -10.39
CA HIS A 321 14.06 -13.22 -10.12
C HIS A 321 13.90 -13.32 -8.60
N GLN A 322 12.68 -13.26 -8.09
CA GLN A 322 12.40 -13.41 -6.67
C GLN A 322 11.51 -14.62 -6.41
N PHE A 323 11.96 -15.50 -5.53
CA PHE A 323 11.19 -16.62 -5.01
C PHE A 323 10.88 -16.33 -3.55
N SER A 324 9.61 -16.41 -3.18
CA SER A 324 9.16 -16.06 -1.84
C SER A 324 8.20 -17.12 -1.31
N LEU A 325 8.38 -17.51 -0.04
CA LEU A 325 7.54 -18.50 0.63
C LEU A 325 7.28 -18.08 2.07
N GLN A 326 6.03 -18.15 2.51
CA GLN A 326 5.59 -17.87 3.87
C GLN A 326 4.72 -19.03 4.38
N THR A 327 4.92 -19.39 5.64
CA THR A 327 3.98 -20.19 6.42
C THR A 327 3.56 -19.40 7.65
N ALA A 328 2.27 -19.46 8.00
CA ALA A 328 1.75 -18.78 9.18
C ALA A 328 0.77 -19.68 9.95
N TYR A 329 0.91 -19.68 11.28
CA TYR A 329 0.08 -20.42 12.21
C TYR A 329 -0.72 -19.47 13.10
N ALA A 330 -2.04 -19.51 13.01
CA ALA A 330 -2.97 -18.73 13.81
C ALA A 330 -3.10 -19.32 15.22
N LEU A 331 -2.60 -18.58 16.21
CA LEU A 331 -2.84 -18.86 17.63
C LEU A 331 -4.26 -18.42 18.04
N SER A 332 -4.79 -17.41 17.36
CA SER A 332 -6.17 -16.94 17.47
C SER A 332 -6.60 -16.23 16.19
N LYS A 333 -7.84 -15.76 16.12
CA LYS A 333 -8.31 -14.88 15.02
C LYS A 333 -7.47 -13.59 14.86
N ARG A 334 -6.75 -13.19 15.90
CA ARG A 334 -6.03 -11.91 16.00
C ARG A 334 -4.52 -12.08 16.05
N THR A 335 -4.02 -13.26 16.38
CA THR A 335 -2.60 -13.50 16.63
C THR A 335 -2.10 -14.68 15.81
N ASP A 336 -1.02 -14.46 15.08
CA ASP A 336 -0.33 -15.49 14.32
C ASP A 336 1.18 -15.40 14.50
N VAL A 337 1.85 -16.54 14.37
CA VAL A 337 3.31 -16.63 14.22
C VAL A 337 3.61 -17.09 12.80
N TYR A 338 4.71 -16.60 12.22
CA TYR A 338 5.06 -16.89 10.85
C TYR A 338 6.55 -17.16 10.67
N LEU A 339 6.85 -17.90 9.61
CA LEU A 339 8.17 -18.05 9.03
C LEU A 339 8.05 -17.70 7.55
N GLN A 340 8.90 -16.81 7.07
CA GLN A 340 9.04 -16.54 5.63
C GLN A 340 10.49 -16.54 5.20
N GLY A 341 10.70 -16.80 3.91
CA GLY A 341 12.00 -16.72 3.28
C GLY A 341 11.88 -16.29 1.84
N GLU A 342 12.91 -15.56 1.41
CA GLU A 342 13.01 -14.96 0.08
C GLU A 342 14.40 -15.24 -0.48
N TYR A 343 14.45 -15.57 -1.76
CA TYR A 343 15.69 -15.58 -2.55
C TYR A 343 15.49 -14.67 -3.75
N GLN A 344 16.40 -13.73 -3.95
CA GLN A 344 16.42 -12.87 -5.11
C GLN A 344 17.74 -12.99 -5.87
N HIS A 345 17.63 -13.15 -7.19
CA HIS A 345 18.74 -13.14 -8.13
C HIS A 345 18.58 -12.01 -9.15
N MET A 346 19.57 -11.14 -9.25
CA MET A 346 19.69 -10.09 -10.24
C MET A 346 20.75 -10.49 -11.27
N THR A 347 20.37 -10.45 -12.55
CA THR A 347 21.25 -10.68 -13.71
C THR A 347 21.66 -9.35 -14.34
N ASP A 348 22.71 -9.38 -15.17
CA ASP A 348 23.19 -8.22 -15.94
C ASP A 348 23.44 -6.98 -15.05
N GLN A 349 24.07 -7.21 -13.88
CA GLN A 349 24.39 -6.17 -12.90
C GLN A 349 25.63 -5.34 -13.29
N ASP A 350 26.49 -5.85 -14.17
CA ASP A 350 27.79 -5.23 -14.45
C ASP A 350 27.65 -3.75 -14.85
N GLY A 351 28.35 -2.87 -14.14
CA GLY A 351 28.30 -1.42 -14.35
C GLY A 351 27.18 -0.68 -13.60
N LEU A 352 26.30 -1.39 -12.89
CA LEU A 352 25.23 -0.78 -12.10
C LEU A 352 25.59 -0.60 -10.63
N PRO A 353 25.15 0.50 -9.99
CA PRO A 353 25.33 0.74 -8.56
C PRO A 353 24.33 -0.02 -7.69
N VAL A 354 23.57 -0.97 -8.26
CA VAL A 354 22.52 -1.73 -7.57
C VAL A 354 22.82 -3.22 -7.61
N GLY A 355 22.42 -3.96 -6.56
CA GLY A 355 22.42 -5.42 -6.52
C GLY A 355 21.03 -5.97 -6.26
N ALA A 356 20.94 -7.22 -5.79
CA ALA A 356 19.68 -7.77 -5.31
C ALA A 356 19.12 -6.92 -4.14
N VAL A 357 17.82 -6.65 -4.19
CA VAL A 357 17.06 -5.77 -3.31
C VAL A 357 15.75 -6.44 -2.90
N ILE A 358 15.81 -7.26 -1.85
CA ILE A 358 14.60 -7.70 -1.15
C ILE A 358 14.11 -6.54 -0.27
N ASN A 359 12.85 -6.13 -0.43
CA ASN A 359 12.32 -4.97 0.28
C ASN A 359 12.30 -5.18 1.80
N GLY A 360 12.54 -4.12 2.56
CA GLY A 360 12.65 -4.20 4.02
C GLY A 360 13.97 -4.77 4.55
N VAL A 361 14.84 -5.34 3.69
CA VAL A 361 16.24 -5.63 3.99
C VAL A 361 17.17 -4.75 3.14
N GLY A 362 18.44 -4.63 3.54
CA GLY A 362 19.35 -3.73 2.81
C GLY A 362 19.89 -4.37 1.57
N MET A 363 20.15 -3.56 0.54
CA MET A 363 20.65 -4.05 -0.74
C MET A 363 21.91 -4.91 -0.60
N SER A 364 21.96 -5.99 -1.37
CA SER A 364 23.12 -6.86 -1.50
C SER A 364 24.25 -6.15 -2.25
N SER A 365 25.50 -6.51 -1.93
CA SER A 365 26.65 -6.05 -2.72
C SER A 365 26.77 -6.71 -4.09
N ASN A 366 25.96 -7.73 -4.37
CA ASN A 366 25.95 -8.47 -5.63
C ASN A 366 24.53 -8.90 -6.01
N GLY A 367 24.43 -9.65 -7.10
CA GLY A 367 23.16 -10.06 -7.67
C GLY A 367 22.47 -11.19 -6.92
N ASN A 368 22.88 -11.54 -5.69
CA ASN A 368 22.25 -12.61 -4.92
C ASN A 368 21.93 -12.14 -3.51
N GLN A 369 20.71 -12.44 -3.05
CA GLN A 369 20.30 -12.20 -1.68
C GLN A 369 19.32 -13.25 -1.20
N VAL A 370 19.51 -13.71 0.03
CA VAL A 370 18.60 -14.57 0.78
C VAL A 370 18.19 -13.83 2.04
N SER A 371 16.89 -13.81 2.32
CA SER A 371 16.30 -13.34 3.57
C SER A 371 15.49 -14.47 4.19
N ALA A 372 15.48 -14.52 5.52
CA ALA A 372 14.59 -15.39 6.29
C ALA A 372 14.12 -14.66 7.55
N THR A 373 12.81 -14.63 7.77
CA THR A 373 12.20 -13.96 8.92
C THR A 373 11.30 -14.91 9.67
N VAL A 374 11.51 -14.99 10.98
CA VAL A 374 10.53 -15.53 11.93
C VAL A 374 9.90 -14.37 12.69
N GLY A 375 8.58 -14.38 12.86
CA GLY A 375 7.90 -13.29 13.52
C GLY A 375 6.53 -13.63 14.08
N MET A 376 5.93 -12.62 14.70
CA MET A 376 4.60 -12.66 15.29
C MET A 376 3.82 -11.43 14.85
N ARG A 377 2.53 -11.63 14.56
CA ARG A 377 1.58 -10.56 14.32
C ARG A 377 0.44 -10.59 15.31
N HIS A 378 0.03 -9.41 15.77
CA HIS A 378 -1.14 -9.23 16.63
C HIS A 378 -2.02 -8.09 16.10
N ARG A 379 -3.33 -8.34 15.99
CA ARG A 379 -4.36 -7.39 15.55
C ARG A 379 -5.29 -7.06 16.71
N PHE A 380 -5.63 -5.79 16.92
CA PHE A 380 -6.50 -5.38 18.02
C PHE A 380 -7.68 -4.52 17.57
#